data_AF-A0A3M1CSM0-F1
#
_entry.id   AF-A0A3M1CSM0-F1
#
_cell.length_a   1.000
_cell.length_b   1.000
_cell.length_c   1.000
_cell.angle_alpha   90.00
_cell.angle_beta   90.00
_cell.angle_gamma   90.00
#
_symmetry.space_group_name_H-M   'P 1'
#
loop_
_entity.id
_entity.type
_entity.pdbx_description
1 polymer ?
#
loop_
_entity_poly.entity_id
_entity_poly.type
_entity_poly.pdbx_seq_one_letter_code
_entity_poly.pdbx_strand_id
1 'polypeptide(L)'
;HKTLDTGLQVLELVKSAYDRYIRLNQDQRRQVLNVVLSNCTLAAGEVVPTYRKPFDILAELAAAGNEPAPGSSDPGAVHPVWSG
;
A
#
# COMPACT_ATOMS: atom_id res chain seq x y z
N HIS A 1 21.66 2.75 -11.63
CA HIS A 1 21.37 1.57 -12.50
C HIS A 1 20.27 0.67 -11.96
N LYS A 2 20.22 0.33 -10.67
CA LYS A 2 19.23 -0.60 -10.08
C LYS A 2 17.76 -0.28 -10.36
N THR A 3 17.38 1.00 -10.50
CA THR A 3 15.99 1.44 -10.73
C THR A 3 15.45 1.11 -12.12
N LEU A 4 16.29 1.17 -13.16
CA LEU A 4 15.87 0.92 -14.54
C LEU A 4 15.61 -0.58 -14.77
N ASP A 5 16.50 -1.43 -14.27
CA ASP A 5 16.38 -2.88 -14.37
C ASP A 5 15.14 -3.39 -13.59
N THR A 6 14.89 -2.85 -12.40
CA THR A 6 13.67 -3.15 -11.64
C THR A 6 12.41 -2.71 -12.40
N GLY A 7 12.41 -1.52 -13.01
CA GLY A 7 11.30 -1.06 -13.83
C GLY A 7 11.00 -2.00 -15.01
N LEU A 8 12.05 -2.47 -15.70
CA LEU A 8 11.92 -3.41 -16.81
C LEU A 8 11.36 -4.77 -16.36
N GLN A 9 11.82 -5.28 -15.22
CA GLN A 9 11.33 -6.53 -14.62
C GLN A 9 9.85 -6.44 -14.23
N VAL A 10 9.43 -5.33 -13.64
CA VAL A 10 8.02 -5.10 -13.29
C VAL A 10 7.15 -5.07 -14.55
N LEU A 11 7.59 -4.38 -15.61
CA LEU A 11 6.85 -4.32 -16.86
C LEU A 11 6.72 -5.70 -17.52
N GLU A 12 7.79 -6.48 -17.58
CA GLU A 12 7.75 -7.83 -18.16
C GLU A 12 6.88 -8.78 -17.32
N LEU A 13 6.90 -8.62 -15.99
CA LEU A 13 6.00 -9.35 -15.10
C LEU A 13 4.53 -9.02 -15.41
N VAL A 14 4.18 -7.74 -15.47
CA VAL A 14 2.79 -7.30 -15.76
C VAL A 14 2.34 -7.79 -17.13
N LYS A 15 3.20 -7.69 -18.15
CA LYS A 15 2.92 -8.15 -19.51
C LYS A 15 2.58 -9.64 -19.56
N SER A 16 3.29 -10.48 -18.81
CA SER A 16 3.09 -11.93 -18.82
C SER A 16 2.13 -12.45 -17.74
N ALA A 17 1.68 -11.59 -16.82
CA ALA A 17 0.86 -11.99 -15.66
C ALA A 17 -0.47 -12.63 -16.06
N TYR A 18 -1.19 -12.02 -17.02
CA TYR A 18 -2.48 -12.53 -17.47
C TYR A 18 -2.36 -13.91 -18.14
N ASP A 19 -1.40 -14.06 -19.06
CA ASP A 19 -1.15 -15.33 -19.74
C ASP A 19 -0.77 -16.45 -18.77
N ARG A 20 -0.02 -16.12 -17.71
CA ARG A 20 0.29 -17.08 -16.66
C ARG A 20 -0.96 -17.43 -15.86
N TYR A 21 -1.78 -16.45 -15.51
CA TYR A 21 -3.00 -16.63 -14.73
C TYR A 21 -4.02 -17.57 -15.39
N ILE A 22 -4.23 -17.44 -16.71
CA ILE A 22 -5.19 -18.30 -17.43
C ILE A 22 -4.75 -19.77 -17.47
N ARG A 23 -3.45 -20.04 -17.39
CA ARG A 23 -2.87 -21.40 -17.37
C ARG A 23 -2.89 -22.07 -15.98
N LEU A 24 -3.20 -21.33 -14.91
CA LEU A 24 -3.28 -21.87 -13.56
C LEU A 24 -4.49 -22.77 -13.38
N ASN A 25 -4.33 -23.79 -12.52
CA ASN A 25 -5.46 -24.58 -12.04
C ASN A 25 -6.33 -23.77 -11.06
N GLN A 26 -7.49 -24.31 -10.67
CA GLN A 26 -8.48 -23.60 -9.84
C GLN A 26 -7.92 -23.15 -8.48
N ASP A 27 -7.16 -24.01 -7.80
CA ASP A 27 -6.59 -23.70 -6.48
C ASP A 27 -5.54 -22.58 -6.56
N GLN A 28 -4.65 -22.66 -7.54
CA GLN A 28 -3.63 -21.65 -7.80
C GLN A 28 -4.27 -20.31 -8.20
N ARG A 29 -5.30 -20.36 -9.04
CA ARG A 29 -6.04 -19.18 -9.47
C ARG A 29 -6.69 -18.46 -8.29
N ARG A 30 -7.34 -19.22 -7.39
CA ARG A 30 -7.89 -18.68 -6.14
C ARG A 30 -6.82 -18.02 -5.28
N GLN A 31 -5.65 -18.65 -5.14
CA GLN A 31 -4.56 -18.08 -4.35
C GLN A 31 -4.07 -16.75 -4.92
N VAL A 32 -3.91 -16.65 -6.25
CA VAL A 32 -3.52 -15.39 -6.89
C VAL A 32 -4.58 -14.31 -6.70
N LEU A 33 -5.87 -14.65 -6.85
CA LEU A 33 -6.96 -13.70 -6.61
C LEU A 33 -6.99 -13.20 -5.17
N ASN A 34 -6.77 -14.08 -4.18
CA ASN A 34 -6.70 -13.66 -2.77
C ASN A 34 -5.60 -12.63 -2.52
N VAL A 35 -4.45 -12.77 -3.20
CA VAL A 35 -3.36 -11.80 -3.10
C VAL A 35 -3.75 -10.48 -3.76
N VAL A 36 -4.25 -10.53 -5.00
CA VAL A 36 -4.61 -9.31 -5.77
C VAL A 36 -5.75 -8.54 -5.11
N LEU A 37 -6.75 -9.24 -4.59
CA LEU A 37 -7.95 -8.67 -3.98
C LEU A 37 -7.80 -8.37 -2.49
N SER A 38 -6.65 -8.68 -1.88
CA SER A 38 -6.42 -8.47 -0.44
C SER A 38 -6.64 -7.02 0.01
N ASN A 39 -6.44 -6.06 -0.88
CA ASN A 39 -6.65 -4.64 -0.63
C ASN A 39 -7.91 -4.09 -1.31
N CYS A 40 -8.77 -4.94 -1.88
CA CYS A 40 -9.96 -4.52 -2.59
C CYS A 40 -11.22 -4.71 -1.74
N THR A 41 -12.18 -3.81 -1.91
CA THR A 41 -13.53 -3.93 -1.37
C THR A 41 -14.53 -4.14 -2.50
N LEU A 42 -15.66 -4.80 -2.23
CA LEU A 42 -16.75 -4.91 -3.19
C LEU A 42 -17.83 -3.88 -2.82
N ALA A 43 -18.01 -2.87 -3.66
CA ALA A 43 -18.99 -1.80 -3.45
C ALA A 43 -19.88 -1.66 -4.68
N ALA A 44 -21.20 -1.71 -4.51
CA ALA A 44 -22.19 -1.59 -5.59
C ALA A 44 -21.98 -2.58 -6.78
N GLY A 45 -21.39 -3.76 -6.52
CA GLY A 45 -21.10 -4.75 -7.56
C GLY A 45 -19.76 -4.53 -8.29
N GLU A 46 -19.00 -3.50 -7.92
CA GLU A 46 -17.68 -3.21 -8.48
C GLU A 46 -16.56 -3.47 -7.45
N VAL A 47 -15.40 -3.93 -7.94
CA VAL A 47 -14.21 -4.13 -7.11
C VAL A 47 -13.46 -2.80 -7.00
N VAL A 48 -13.41 -2.25 -5.79
CA VAL A 48 -12.76 -0.97 -5.47
C VAL A 48 -11.45 -1.22 -4.73
N PRO A 49 -10.28 -0.98 -5.35
CA PRO A 49 -8.99 -1.11 -4.66
C PRO A 49 -8.80 0.01 -3.63
N THR A 50 -8.35 -0.36 -2.44
CA THR A 50 -7.95 0.57 -1.38
C THR A 50 -6.47 0.91 -1.57
N TYR A 51 -6.19 1.89 -2.43
CA TYR A 51 -4.82 2.38 -2.64
C TYR A 51 -4.42 3.37 -1.54
N ARG A 52 -3.48 2.98 -0.68
CA ARG A 52 -2.79 3.93 0.21
C ARG A 52 -1.67 4.61 -0.58
N LYS A 53 -1.65 5.94 -0.62
CA LYS A 53 -0.55 6.64 -1.29
C LYS A 53 0.74 6.42 -0.48
N PRO A 54 1.91 6.41 -1.14
CA PRO A 54 3.18 6.05 -0.50
C PRO A 54 3.54 6.89 0.73
N PHE A 55 3.02 8.11 0.86
CA PHE A 55 3.28 9.01 1.99
C PHE A 55 2.13 9.08 3.00
N ASP A 56 0.97 8.48 2.70
CA ASP A 56 -0.19 8.52 3.60
C ASP A 56 0.11 7.77 4.90
N ILE A 57 0.87 6.66 4.83
CA ILE A 57 1.31 5.92 6.02
C ILE A 57 2.19 6.80 6.92
N LEU A 58 3.06 7.62 6.33
CA LEU A 58 3.92 8.53 7.10
C LEU A 58 3.09 9.67 7.72
N ALA A 59 2.10 10.18 6.99
CA ALA A 59 1.19 11.21 7.48
C ALA A 59 0.31 10.69 8.63
N GLU A 60 -0.23 9.47 8.49
CA GLU A 60 -1.01 8.80 9.54
C GLU A 60 -0.18 8.55 10.80
N LEU A 61 1.06 8.08 10.66
CA LEU A 61 1.98 7.87 11.80
C LEU A 61 2.35 9.18 12.48
N ALA A 62 2.62 10.23 11.70
CA ALA A 62 2.90 11.56 12.24
C ALA A 62 1.69 12.15 12.99
N ALA A 63 0.47 11.91 12.50
CA ALA A 63 -0.76 12.34 13.17
C ALA A 63 -1.03 11.55 14.46
N ALA A 64 -0.81 10.23 14.45
CA ALA A 64 -1.02 9.37 15.63
C ALA A 64 -0.04 9.63 16.77
N GLY A 65 1.15 10.18 16.49
CA GLY A 65 2.14 10.58 17.49
C GLY A 65 1.85 11.91 18.19
N ASN A 66 0.82 12.66 17.76
CA ASN A 66 0.47 13.98 18.28
C ASN A 66 -0.74 13.97 19.24
N GLU A 67 -1.19 12.81 19.72
CA GLU A 67 -2.22 12.76 20.77
C GLU A 67 -1.64 13.37 22.07
N PRO A 68 -2.12 14.55 22.53
CA PRO A 68 -1.65 15.11 23.77
C PRO A 68 -2.07 14.17 24.90
N ALA A 69 -1.11 13.77 25.73
CA ALA A 69 -1.40 13.01 26.94
C ALA A 69 -2.52 13.73 27.73
N PRO A 70 -3.59 13.02 28.16
CA PRO A 70 -4.69 13.66 28.86
C PRO A 70 -4.17 14.28 30.16
N GLY A 71 -4.01 15.61 30.16
CA GLY A 71 -3.55 16.39 31.32
C GLY A 71 -2.31 17.26 31.12
N SER A 72 -1.63 17.27 29.96
CA SER A 72 -0.46 18.14 29.78
C SER A 72 -0.82 19.52 29.22
N SER A 73 -0.97 20.50 30.11
CA SER A 73 -1.06 21.94 29.77
C SER A 73 0.32 22.58 29.60
N ASP A 74 1.22 21.92 28.85
CA ASP A 74 2.60 22.38 28.67
C ASP A 74 2.86 22.72 27.19
N PRO A 75 3.00 24.01 26.81
CA PRO A 75 3.09 24.45 25.40
C PRO A 75 4.44 24.13 24.72
N GLY A 76 5.32 23.37 25.38
CA GLY A 76 6.69 23.10 24.93
C GLY A 76 6.93 21.75 24.26
N ALA A 77 5.95 20.85 24.17
CA ALA A 77 6.13 19.51 23.61
C ALA A 77 5.99 19.45 22.08
N VAL A 78 6.46 20.47 21.37
CA VAL A 78 6.51 20.43 19.90
C VAL A 78 7.84 19.80 19.50
N HIS A 79 7.78 18.55 19.04
CA HIS A 79 8.95 17.81 18.56
C HIS A 79 9.69 18.58 17.45
N PRO A 80 11.03 18.48 17.38
CA PRO A 80 11.80 19.20 16.38
C PRO A 80 11.42 18.72 14.99
N VAL A 81 10.98 19.67 14.16
CA VAL A 81 10.80 19.51 12.72
C VAL A 81 12.08 18.94 12.12
N TRP A 82 11.95 17.82 11.42
CA TRP A 82 13.04 17.20 10.69
C TRP A 82 13.47 18.13 9.56
N SER A 83 14.62 18.79 9.72
CA SER A 83 15.26 19.55 8.64
C SER A 83 16.04 18.56 7.80
N GLY A 84 15.64 18.42 6.54
CA GLY A 84 16.16 17.44 5.58
C GLY A 84 17.64 17.60 5.24
#